data_AF-I3KI97-F1
#
_entry.id   AF-I3KI97-F1
#
_cell.length_a   1.000
_cell.length_b   1.000
_cell.length_c   1.000
_cell.angle_alpha   90.00
_cell.angle_beta   90.00
_cell.angle_gamma   90.00
#
_symmetry.space_group_name_H-M   'P 1'
#
loop_
_entity.id
_entity.type
_entity.pdbx_description
1 polymer ?
#
loop_
_entity_poly.entity_id
_entity_poly.type
_entity_poly.pdbx_seq_one_letter_code
_entity_poly.pdbx_strand_id
1 'polypeptide(L)'
;MVCGGFTCSKNALCSLNVVYMLVGLLLIGVAAWGKGYGLVSSIHIIGGVIAVGVFLLLIAVVGLIGAMHHHQVMLFFYMVILFIVFLFQFGVSCSCLAMNRGQQETLLNSTWGMMENKTKEDLETQLNCCGLFNTTDTQQQFNKDLERCPAPCGKEGGCVLCGTKMLDHATEALKILGGVGLFFSFTEILGVWLAVRYRNQKDPRANPSAFL
;
A
#
# COMPACT_ATOMS: atom_id res chain seq x y z
N MET A 1 -30.36 -10.24 -19.93
CA MET A 1 -29.29 -11.23 -20.18
C MET A 1 -28.08 -10.84 -19.35
N VAL A 2 -27.91 -11.43 -18.16
CA VAL A 2 -26.73 -11.17 -17.33
C VAL A 2 -25.56 -11.93 -17.96
N CYS A 3 -24.56 -11.19 -18.42
CA CYS A 3 -23.30 -11.73 -18.95
C CYS A 3 -22.61 -12.53 -17.84
N GLY A 4 -22.88 -13.84 -17.77
CA GLY A 4 -22.58 -14.64 -16.59
C GLY A 4 -22.30 -16.12 -16.89
N GLY A 5 -22.04 -16.42 -18.17
CA GLY A 5 -21.60 -17.74 -18.61
C GLY A 5 -20.12 -17.99 -18.29
N PHE A 6 -19.71 -19.25 -18.40
CA PHE A 6 -18.35 -19.73 -18.13
C PHE A 6 -17.26 -18.87 -18.78
N THR A 7 -17.41 -18.54 -20.06
CA THR A 7 -16.44 -17.71 -20.81
C THR A 7 -16.35 -16.27 -20.29
N CYS A 8 -17.47 -15.68 -19.86
CA CYS A 8 -17.47 -14.31 -19.31
C CYS A 8 -16.75 -14.26 -17.96
N SER A 9 -17.05 -15.21 -17.08
CA SER A 9 -16.38 -15.32 -15.78
C SER A 9 -14.89 -15.64 -15.94
N LYS A 10 -14.52 -16.52 -16.87
CA LYS A 10 -13.13 -16.80 -17.24
C LYS A 10 -12.41 -15.54 -17.70
N ASN A 11 -12.95 -14.85 -18.70
CA ASN A 11 -12.31 -13.67 -19.27
C ASN A 11 -12.20 -12.54 -18.26
N ALA A 12 -13.24 -12.30 -17.46
CA ALA A 12 -13.21 -11.29 -16.39
C ALA A 12 -12.12 -11.60 -15.35
N LEU A 13 -12.00 -12.86 -14.92
CA LEU A 13 -11.00 -13.28 -13.95
C LEU A 13 -9.58 -13.21 -14.53
N CYS A 14 -9.39 -13.58 -15.79
CA CYS A 14 -8.11 -13.39 -16.49
C CYS A 14 -7.75 -11.91 -16.60
N SER A 15 -8.68 -11.05 -17.04
CA SER A 15 -8.45 -9.61 -17.15
C SER A 15 -8.08 -8.98 -15.82
N LEU A 16 -8.77 -9.34 -14.74
CA LEU A 16 -8.47 -8.86 -13.38
C LEU A 16 -7.04 -9.22 -12.95
N ASN A 17 -6.62 -10.48 -13.18
CA ASN A 17 -5.26 -10.91 -12.85
C ASN A 17 -4.20 -10.25 -13.75
N VAL A 18 -4.49 -10.00 -15.04
CA VAL A 18 -3.58 -9.24 -15.91
C VAL A 18 -3.39 -7.81 -15.40
N VAL A 19 -4.46 -7.15 -14.95
CA VAL A 19 -4.35 -5.81 -14.32
C VAL A 19 -3.48 -5.88 -13.06
N TYR A 20 -3.66 -6.89 -12.20
CA TYR A 20 -2.83 -7.05 -11.01
C TYR A 20 -1.36 -7.33 -11.33
N MET A 21 -1.06 -8.09 -12.39
CA MET A 21 0.31 -8.26 -12.87
C MET A 21 0.93 -6.92 -13.30
N LEU A 22 0.20 -6.09 -14.05
CA LEU A 22 0.68 -4.78 -14.49
C LEU A 22 0.93 -3.86 -13.30
N VAL A 23 0.02 -3.83 -12.31
CA VAL A 23 0.21 -3.05 -11.08
C VAL A 23 1.44 -3.54 -10.31
N GLY A 24 1.62 -4.85 -10.15
CA GLY A 24 2.80 -5.42 -9.49
C GLY A 24 4.12 -5.04 -10.18
N LEU A 25 4.18 -5.14 -11.52
CA LEU A 25 5.34 -4.73 -12.31
C LEU A 25 5.62 -3.22 -12.20
N LEU A 26 4.57 -2.40 -12.20
CA LEU A 26 4.69 -0.95 -12.02
C LEU A 26 5.24 -0.61 -10.63
N LEU A 27 4.76 -1.25 -9.57
CA LEU A 27 5.26 -1.03 -8.20
C LEU A 27 6.75 -1.36 -8.08
N ILE A 28 7.16 -2.51 -8.63
CA ILE A 28 8.57 -2.92 -8.65
C ILE A 28 9.40 -1.93 -9.47
N GLY A 29 8.92 -1.54 -10.66
CA GLY A 29 9.62 -0.62 -11.56
C GLY A 29 9.84 0.76 -10.94
N VAL A 30 8.79 1.36 -10.36
CA VAL A 30 8.86 2.67 -9.72
C VAL A 30 9.76 2.63 -8.47
N ALA A 31 9.68 1.57 -7.66
CA ALA A 31 10.53 1.43 -6.48
C ALA A 31 12.01 1.24 -6.84
N ALA A 32 12.30 0.41 -7.86
CA ALA A 32 13.65 0.22 -8.36
C ALA A 32 14.23 1.50 -8.99
N TRP A 33 13.41 2.21 -9.76
CA TRP A 33 13.78 3.51 -10.33
C TRP A 33 14.08 4.54 -9.24
N GLY A 34 13.21 4.68 -8.24
CA GLY A 34 13.39 5.61 -7.11
C GLY A 34 14.68 5.34 -6.31
N LYS A 35 15.04 4.07 -6.14
CA LYS A 35 16.33 3.67 -5.54
C LYS A 35 17.52 4.12 -6.39
N GLY A 36 17.43 3.97 -7.71
CA GLY A 36 18.51 4.31 -8.65
C GLY A 36 18.89 5.80 -8.66
N TYR A 37 17.92 6.69 -8.38
CA TYR A 37 18.14 8.14 -8.32
C TYR A 37 18.49 8.67 -6.91
N GLY A 38 18.54 7.82 -5.89
CA GLY A 38 18.82 8.25 -4.51
C GLY A 38 17.76 9.17 -3.90
N LEU A 39 16.54 9.22 -4.48
CA LEU A 39 15.45 10.09 -4.00
C LEU A 39 14.83 9.61 -2.68
N VAL A 40 15.01 8.34 -2.32
CA VAL A 40 14.49 7.75 -1.08
C VAL A 40 15.65 7.20 -0.26
N SER A 41 15.90 7.81 0.89
CA SER A 41 17.06 7.51 1.76
C SER A 41 16.91 6.17 2.53
N SER A 42 15.67 5.69 2.75
CA SER A 42 15.43 4.47 3.54
C SER A 42 15.26 3.22 2.68
N ILE A 43 16.23 2.30 2.79
CA ILE A 43 16.21 0.96 2.18
C ILE A 43 14.96 0.17 2.60
N HIS A 44 14.47 0.38 3.83
CA HIS A 44 13.35 -0.36 4.39
C HIS A 44 12.03 -0.04 3.69
N ILE A 45 11.77 1.23 3.39
CA ILE A 45 10.53 1.66 2.72
C ILE A 45 10.49 1.11 1.29
N ILE A 46 11.59 1.23 0.57
CA ILE A 46 11.73 0.70 -0.79
C ILE A 46 11.58 -0.83 -0.79
N GLY A 47 12.23 -1.52 0.16
CA GLY A 47 12.12 -2.97 0.31
C GLY A 47 10.68 -3.42 0.52
N GLY A 48 9.90 -2.68 1.32
CA GLY A 48 8.47 -2.93 1.53
C GLY A 48 7.67 -2.85 0.23
N VAL A 49 7.83 -1.78 -0.55
CA VAL A 49 7.10 -1.60 -1.83
C VAL A 49 7.44 -2.71 -2.83
N ILE A 50 8.72 -3.08 -2.94
CA ILE A 50 9.16 -4.17 -3.82
C ILE A 50 8.57 -5.51 -3.36
N ALA A 51 8.60 -5.80 -2.06
CA ALA A 51 8.04 -7.04 -1.52
C ALA A 51 6.53 -7.16 -1.80
N VAL A 52 5.77 -6.08 -1.62
CA VAL A 52 4.34 -6.03 -1.97
C VAL A 52 4.14 -6.25 -3.47
N GLY A 53 4.94 -5.59 -4.32
CA GLY A 53 4.87 -5.76 -5.77
C GLY A 53 5.13 -7.21 -6.23
N VAL A 54 6.14 -7.87 -5.67
CA VAL A 54 6.45 -9.27 -5.96
C VAL A 54 5.33 -10.20 -5.47
N PHE A 55 4.82 -9.98 -4.25
CA PHE A 55 3.73 -10.77 -3.70
C PHE A 55 2.45 -10.68 -4.55
N LEU A 56 2.08 -9.47 -5.00
CA LEU A 56 0.95 -9.26 -5.91
C LEU A 56 1.16 -9.98 -7.25
N LEU A 57 2.38 -9.96 -7.79
CA LEU A 57 2.72 -10.67 -9.02
C LEU A 57 2.52 -12.18 -8.89
N LEU A 58 2.97 -12.77 -7.77
CA LEU A 58 2.80 -14.21 -7.52
C LEU A 58 1.32 -14.60 -7.42
N ILE A 59 0.51 -13.83 -6.68
CA ILE A 59 -0.93 -14.07 -6.58
C ILE A 59 -1.59 -13.97 -7.96
N ALA A 60 -1.24 -12.95 -8.73
CA ALA A 60 -1.82 -12.72 -10.04
C ALA A 60 -1.48 -13.84 -11.03
N VAL A 61 -0.26 -14.39 -10.98
CA VAL A 61 0.14 -15.56 -11.79
C VAL A 61 -0.65 -16.80 -11.38
N VAL A 62 -0.78 -17.08 -10.08
CA VAL A 62 -1.58 -18.22 -9.59
C VAL A 62 -3.05 -18.07 -10.00
N GLY A 63 -3.61 -16.87 -9.88
CA GLY A 63 -4.98 -16.57 -10.30
C GLY A 63 -5.18 -16.73 -11.80
N LEU A 64 -4.24 -16.26 -12.63
CA LEU A 64 -4.28 -16.40 -14.08
C LEU A 64 -4.21 -17.86 -14.53
N ILE A 65 -3.25 -18.64 -14.00
CA ILE A 65 -3.12 -20.07 -14.29
C ILE A 65 -4.39 -20.82 -13.84
N GLY A 66 -4.88 -20.53 -12.64
CA GLY A 66 -6.13 -21.08 -12.11
C GLY A 66 -7.33 -20.79 -13.02
N ALA A 67 -7.43 -19.58 -13.55
CA ALA A 67 -8.48 -19.18 -14.50
C ALA A 67 -8.33 -19.87 -15.86
N MET A 68 -7.12 -19.93 -16.41
CA MET A 68 -6.83 -20.49 -17.73
C MET A 68 -7.07 -22.00 -17.81
N HIS A 69 -6.54 -22.74 -16.84
CA HIS A 69 -6.63 -24.20 -16.76
C HIS A 69 -7.85 -24.71 -15.98
N HIS A 70 -8.67 -23.81 -15.43
CA HIS A 70 -9.82 -24.16 -14.60
C HIS A 70 -9.44 -25.10 -13.43
N HIS A 71 -8.25 -24.90 -12.86
CA HIS A 71 -7.70 -25.79 -11.84
C HIS A 71 -8.32 -25.48 -10.46
N GLN A 72 -9.29 -26.31 -10.07
CA GLN A 72 -10.14 -26.14 -8.89
C GLN A 72 -9.37 -25.85 -7.60
N VAL A 73 -8.24 -26.54 -7.35
CA VAL A 73 -7.43 -26.34 -6.14
C VAL A 73 -6.69 -25.00 -6.14
N MET A 74 -6.16 -24.55 -7.29
CA MET A 74 -5.45 -23.27 -7.38
C MET A 74 -6.42 -22.10 -7.20
N LEU A 75 -7.60 -22.20 -7.82
CA LEU A 75 -8.70 -21.25 -7.60
C LEU A 75 -9.12 -21.18 -6.13
N PHE A 76 -9.11 -22.30 -5.40
CA PHE A 76 -9.39 -22.30 -3.96
C PHE A 76 -8.37 -21.50 -3.16
N PHE A 77 -7.07 -21.77 -3.32
CA PHE A 77 -6.03 -21.02 -2.62
C PHE A 77 -6.05 -19.55 -3.01
N TYR A 78 -6.23 -19.24 -4.29
CA TYR A 78 -6.38 -17.87 -4.77
C TYR A 78 -7.52 -17.11 -4.07
N MET A 79 -8.70 -17.72 -3.94
CA MET A 79 -9.83 -17.11 -3.22
C MET A 79 -9.53 -16.87 -1.75
N VAL A 80 -8.90 -17.84 -1.07
CA VAL A 80 -8.53 -17.71 0.35
C VAL A 80 -7.53 -16.57 0.54
N ILE A 81 -6.49 -16.52 -0.30
CA ILE A 81 -5.46 -15.48 -0.23
C ILE A 81 -6.09 -14.11 -0.50
N LEU A 82 -6.87 -13.95 -1.57
CA LEU A 82 -7.55 -12.68 -1.86
C LEU A 82 -8.47 -12.24 -0.72
N PHE A 83 -9.18 -13.17 -0.08
CA PHE A 83 -10.04 -12.83 1.04
C PHE A 83 -9.25 -12.36 2.26
N ILE A 84 -8.10 -12.98 2.56
CA ILE A 84 -7.20 -12.53 3.63
C ILE A 84 -6.64 -11.14 3.31
N VAL A 85 -6.17 -10.92 2.07
CA VAL A 85 -5.67 -9.60 1.64
C VAL A 85 -6.76 -8.54 1.77
N PHE A 86 -7.98 -8.85 1.35
CA PHE A 86 -9.15 -7.97 1.52
C PHE A 86 -9.36 -7.58 2.99
N LEU A 87 -9.29 -8.52 3.94
CA LEU A 87 -9.49 -8.20 5.36
C LEU A 87 -8.43 -7.22 5.88
N PHE A 88 -7.15 -7.45 5.55
CA PHE A 88 -6.07 -6.55 5.94
C PHE A 88 -6.20 -5.19 5.27
N GLN A 89 -6.45 -5.17 3.96
CA GLN A 89 -6.51 -3.95 3.18
C GLN A 89 -7.71 -3.10 3.57
N PHE A 90 -8.88 -3.70 3.74
CA PHE A 90 -10.07 -3.02 4.24
C PHE A 90 -9.83 -2.45 5.64
N GLY A 91 -9.22 -3.25 6.53
CA GLY A 91 -8.87 -2.81 7.89
C GLY A 91 -7.93 -1.61 7.89
N VAL A 92 -6.78 -1.71 7.23
CA VAL A 92 -5.78 -0.62 7.15
C VAL A 92 -6.38 0.62 6.48
N SER A 93 -7.15 0.44 5.40
CA SER A 93 -7.79 1.57 4.69
C SER A 93 -8.77 2.33 5.57
N CYS A 94 -9.62 1.60 6.31
CA CYS A 94 -10.53 2.19 7.29
C CYS A 94 -9.76 2.89 8.42
N SER A 95 -8.67 2.30 8.92
CA SER A 95 -7.81 2.93 9.92
C SER A 95 -7.16 4.22 9.41
N CYS A 96 -6.67 4.25 8.17
CA CYS A 96 -6.10 5.46 7.56
C CYS A 96 -7.15 6.57 7.40
N LEU A 97 -8.37 6.23 7.00
CA LEU A 97 -9.46 7.21 6.86
C LEU A 97 -10.00 7.72 8.20
N ALA A 98 -9.99 6.88 9.23
CA ALA A 98 -10.49 7.21 10.56
C ALA A 98 -9.45 7.89 11.47
N MET A 99 -8.18 7.94 11.06
CA MET A 99 -7.08 8.47 11.88
C MET A 99 -7.23 9.97 12.13
N ASN A 100 -7.38 10.35 13.40
CA ASN A 100 -7.50 11.75 13.83
C ASN A 100 -6.13 12.42 14.03
N ARG A 101 -6.09 13.76 14.03
CA ARG A 101 -4.85 14.52 14.22
C ARG A 101 -4.09 14.18 15.51
N GLY A 102 -4.78 14.03 16.65
CA GLY A 102 -4.10 13.68 17.91
C GLY A 102 -3.40 12.31 17.88
N GLN A 103 -3.96 11.34 17.13
CA GLN A 103 -3.31 10.04 16.95
C GLN A 103 -2.08 10.17 16.04
N GLN A 104 -2.17 10.98 14.98
CA GLN A 104 -1.03 11.29 14.11
C GLN A 104 0.10 12.00 14.88
N GLU A 105 -0.24 12.95 15.75
CA GLU A 105 0.73 13.64 16.63
C GLU A 105 1.47 12.66 17.54
N THR A 106 0.73 11.73 18.17
CA THR A 106 1.32 10.73 19.07
C THR A 106 2.27 9.78 18.32
N LEU A 107 1.88 9.38 17.10
CA LEU A 107 2.71 8.54 16.23
C LEU A 107 3.96 9.28 15.77
N LEU A 108 3.83 10.54 15.33
CA LEU A 108 4.96 11.38 14.93
C LEU A 108 5.93 11.60 16.10
N ASN A 109 5.42 11.89 17.30
CA ASN A 109 6.27 12.11 18.48
C ASN A 109 7.07 10.86 18.85
N SER A 110 6.40 9.71 18.88
CA SER A 110 7.04 8.41 19.14
C SER A 110 8.09 8.08 18.08
N THR A 111 7.77 8.33 16.80
CA THR A 111 8.67 7.99 15.68
C THR A 111 9.87 8.94 15.63
N TRP A 112 9.67 10.24 15.85
CA TRP A 112 10.75 11.22 15.83
C TRP A 112 11.82 10.93 16.88
N GLY A 113 11.42 10.47 18.07
CA GLY A 113 12.37 10.02 19.10
C GLY A 113 13.24 8.84 18.67
N MET A 114 12.71 7.95 17.82
CA MET A 114 13.42 6.76 17.32
C MET A 114 14.25 7.00 16.05
N MET A 115 14.01 8.11 15.34
CA MET A 115 14.73 8.43 14.10
C MET A 115 16.18 8.85 14.38
N GLU A 116 17.10 8.37 13.54
CA GLU A 116 18.49 8.83 13.52
C GLU A 116 18.58 10.32 13.16
N ASN A 117 19.58 11.01 13.71
CA ASN A 117 19.78 12.45 13.48
C ASN A 117 19.91 12.81 12.00
N LYS A 118 20.54 11.95 11.19
CA LYS A 118 20.67 12.17 9.74
C LYS A 118 19.31 12.20 9.04
N THR A 119 18.40 11.29 9.40
CA THR A 119 17.05 11.26 8.84
C THR A 119 16.25 12.50 9.23
N LYS A 120 16.44 13.02 10.45
CA LYS A 120 15.84 14.28 10.90
C LYS A 120 16.38 15.46 10.10
N GLU A 121 17.70 15.57 9.97
CA GLU A 121 18.38 16.61 9.19
C GLU A 121 17.94 16.61 7.72
N ASP A 122 17.80 15.42 7.11
CA ASP A 122 17.28 15.26 5.74
C ASP A 122 15.83 15.76 5.63
N LEU A 123 14.97 15.41 6.59
CA LEU A 123 13.57 15.87 6.64
C LEU A 123 13.46 17.38 6.82
N GLU A 124 14.21 17.95 7.75
CA GLU A 124 14.27 19.39 8.02
C GLU A 124 14.70 20.17 6.77
N THR A 125 15.71 19.67 6.07
CA THR A 125 16.19 20.27 4.81
C THR A 125 15.15 20.18 3.70
N GLN A 126 14.54 19.01 3.49
CA GLN A 126 13.57 18.79 2.40
C GLN A 126 12.26 19.56 2.61
N LEU A 127 11.78 19.66 3.85
CA LEU A 127 10.54 20.34 4.19
C LEU A 127 10.72 21.82 4.53
N ASN A 128 11.97 22.28 4.64
CA ASN A 128 12.37 23.61 5.08
C ASN A 128 11.65 24.00 6.38
N CYS A 129 11.84 23.16 7.41
CA CYS A 129 11.24 23.25 8.74
C CYS A 129 12.31 22.88 9.80
N CYS A 130 12.09 23.20 11.08
CA CYS A 130 13.02 22.83 12.17
C CYS A 130 12.25 22.31 13.40
N GLY A 131 12.68 21.16 13.94
CA GLY A 131 12.12 20.56 15.13
C GLY A 131 10.67 20.06 14.99
N LEU A 132 10.29 19.03 15.76
CA LEU A 132 8.98 18.40 15.62
C LEU A 132 7.84 19.25 16.23
N PHE A 133 7.74 19.28 17.55
CA PHE A 133 6.74 20.06 18.30
C PHE A 133 7.42 20.77 19.46
N ASN A 134 6.95 21.98 19.76
CA ASN A 134 7.42 22.80 20.89
C ASN A 134 6.46 22.63 22.07
N THR A 135 6.50 21.48 22.75
CA THR A 135 5.77 21.25 24.00
C THR A 135 6.75 21.06 25.16
N THR A 136 6.29 21.23 26.40
CA THR A 136 7.13 21.09 27.60
C THR A 136 7.84 19.74 27.66
N ASP A 137 7.21 18.67 27.18
CA ASP A 137 7.74 17.31 27.22
C ASP A 137 8.80 17.08 26.13
N THR A 138 8.69 17.76 24.99
CA THR A 138 9.63 17.64 23.86
C THR A 138 10.66 18.76 23.81
N GLN A 139 10.60 19.73 24.72
CA GLN A 139 11.40 20.96 24.71
C GLN A 139 12.90 20.71 24.58
N GLN A 140 13.44 19.74 25.34
CA GLN A 140 14.86 19.43 25.32
C GLN A 140 15.32 18.90 23.95
N GLN A 141 14.50 18.05 23.33
CA GLN A 141 14.79 17.52 22.00
C GLN A 141 14.60 18.60 20.93
N PHE A 142 13.53 19.40 21.05
CA PHE A 142 13.24 20.52 20.17
C PHE A 142 14.38 21.54 20.14
N ASN A 143 14.92 21.92 21.29
CA ASN A 143 16.05 22.87 21.35
C ASN A 143 17.30 22.30 20.68
N LYS A 144 17.59 21.01 20.86
CA LYS A 144 18.72 20.34 20.20
C LYS A 144 18.55 20.27 18.68
N ASP A 145 17.34 19.95 18.22
CA ASP A 145 17.01 19.87 16.80
C ASP A 145 17.11 21.29 16.18
N LEU A 146 16.64 22.32 16.88
CA LEU A 146 16.72 23.71 16.44
C LEU A 146 18.17 24.22 16.32
N GLU A 147 19.04 23.93 17.29
CA GLU A 147 20.46 24.31 17.24
C GLU A 147 21.22 23.66 16.07
N ARG A 148 20.80 22.46 15.68
CA ARG A 148 21.45 21.66 14.63
C ARG A 148 20.75 21.75 13.28
N CYS A 149 19.67 22.55 13.18
CA CYS A 149 18.81 22.55 12.01
C CYS A 149 19.59 22.95 10.74
N PRO A 150 19.73 22.05 9.75
CA PRO A 150 20.45 22.33 8.51
C PRO A 150 19.63 23.16 7.51
N ALA A 151 18.34 23.33 7.76
CA ALA A 151 17.40 23.97 6.85
C ALA A 151 17.73 25.45 6.61
N PRO A 152 17.55 25.98 5.38
CA PRO A 152 17.76 27.39 5.06
C PRO A 152 17.00 28.35 6.00
N CYS A 153 15.75 28.01 6.34
CA CYS A 153 14.90 28.80 7.25
C CYS A 153 15.50 29.01 8.65
N GLY A 154 16.37 28.10 9.12
CA GLY A 154 17.02 28.21 10.43
C GLY A 154 18.04 29.34 10.47
N LYS A 155 18.64 29.69 9.33
CA LYS A 155 19.65 30.76 9.21
C LYS A 155 19.04 32.14 9.02
N GLU A 156 17.88 32.22 8.36
CA GLU A 156 17.18 33.48 8.08
C GLU A 156 16.30 33.96 9.25
N GLY A 157 15.98 33.07 10.19
CA GLY A 157 15.09 33.34 11.32
C GLY A 157 13.61 33.25 10.90
N GLY A 158 12.81 32.50 11.65
CA GLY A 158 11.37 32.32 11.35
C GLY A 158 11.01 30.98 10.70
N CYS A 159 11.66 29.89 11.13
CA CYS A 159 11.31 28.57 10.61
C CYS A 159 10.00 28.02 11.23
N VAL A 160 9.20 27.33 10.42
CA VAL A 160 8.01 26.61 10.88
C VAL A 160 8.38 25.27 11.50
N LEU A 161 7.51 24.78 12.37
CA LEU A 161 7.65 23.46 13.01
C LEU A 161 7.48 22.35 11.95
N CYS A 162 8.37 21.36 11.96
CA CYS A 162 8.24 20.21 11.06
C CYS A 162 6.98 19.40 11.38
N GLY A 163 6.61 19.29 12.66
CA GLY A 163 5.43 18.52 13.06
C GLY A 163 4.14 19.02 12.43
N THR A 164 3.94 20.33 12.30
CA THR A 164 2.73 20.88 11.67
C THR A 164 2.69 20.60 10.17
N LYS A 165 3.81 20.83 9.45
CA LYS A 165 3.91 20.47 8.03
C LYS A 165 3.72 18.97 7.80
N MET A 166 4.35 18.12 8.61
CA MET A 166 4.23 16.67 8.50
C MET A 166 2.80 16.20 8.76
N LEU A 167 2.09 16.77 9.73
CA LEU A 167 0.69 16.45 10.00
C LEU A 167 -0.25 16.83 8.86
N ASP A 168 -0.02 17.99 8.23
CA ASP A 168 -0.83 18.44 7.11
C ASP A 168 -0.66 17.51 5.91
N HIS A 169 0.59 17.17 5.56
CA HIS A 169 0.87 16.20 4.50
C HIS A 169 0.40 14.79 4.86
N ALA A 170 0.57 14.36 6.10
CA ALA A 170 0.13 13.03 6.55
C ALA A 170 -1.39 12.89 6.50
N THR A 171 -2.14 13.92 6.88
CA THR A 171 -3.60 13.88 6.84
C THR A 171 -4.12 13.73 5.41
N GLU A 172 -3.55 14.47 4.46
CA GLU A 172 -3.92 14.34 3.05
C GLU A 172 -3.50 12.98 2.48
N ALA A 173 -2.26 12.56 2.75
CA ALA A 173 -1.74 11.28 2.28
C ALA A 173 -2.53 10.08 2.83
N LEU A 174 -2.90 10.09 4.12
CA LEU A 174 -3.70 9.03 4.75
C LEU A 174 -5.11 8.94 4.15
N LYS A 175 -5.73 10.08 3.83
CA LYS A 175 -7.04 10.11 3.15
C LYS A 175 -6.96 9.53 1.75
N ILE A 176 -5.94 9.91 0.98
CA ILE A 176 -5.72 9.38 -0.36
C ILE A 176 -5.42 7.88 -0.29
N LEU A 177 -4.48 7.47 0.56
CA LEU A 177 -4.06 6.08 0.70
C LEU A 177 -5.21 5.19 1.18
N GLY A 178 -5.97 5.64 2.18
CA GLY A 178 -7.14 4.94 2.67
C GLY A 178 -8.26 4.85 1.62
N GLY A 179 -8.48 5.92 0.85
CA GLY A 179 -9.44 5.90 -0.26
C GLY A 179 -9.05 4.93 -1.38
N VAL A 180 -7.78 4.94 -1.80
CA VAL A 180 -7.23 4.02 -2.81
C VAL A 180 -7.30 2.57 -2.34
N GLY A 181 -6.89 2.29 -1.10
CA GLY A 181 -6.96 0.95 -0.51
C GLY A 181 -8.40 0.43 -0.39
N LEU A 182 -9.35 1.30 -0.06
CA LEU A 182 -10.77 0.95 0.02
C LEU A 182 -11.37 0.67 -1.37
N PHE A 183 -11.00 1.45 -2.39
CA PHE A 183 -11.35 1.15 -3.78
C PHE A 183 -10.85 -0.23 -4.22
N PHE A 184 -9.58 -0.52 -3.99
CA PHE A 184 -9.01 -1.82 -4.34
C PHE A 184 -9.66 -2.96 -3.53
N SER A 185 -10.01 -2.75 -2.26
CA SER A 185 -10.69 -3.75 -1.43
C SER A 185 -12.04 -4.15 -2.04
N PHE A 186 -12.78 -3.19 -2.63
CA PHE A 186 -14.00 -3.49 -3.37
C PHE A 186 -13.76 -4.27 -4.67
N THR A 187 -12.66 -3.99 -5.37
CA THR A 187 -12.29 -4.80 -6.55
C THR A 187 -11.90 -6.23 -6.17
N GLU A 188 -11.28 -6.42 -5.00
CA GLU A 188 -10.91 -7.75 -4.49
C GLU A 188 -12.11 -8.59 -4.10
N ILE A 189 -13.10 -8.02 -3.41
CA ILE A 189 -14.33 -8.78 -3.07
C ILE A 189 -15.09 -9.19 -4.33
N LEU A 190 -15.11 -8.34 -5.37
CA LEU A 190 -15.64 -8.71 -6.69
C LEU A 190 -14.82 -9.83 -7.33
N GLY A 191 -13.49 -9.79 -7.21
CA GLY A 191 -12.59 -10.86 -7.65
C GLY A 191 -12.86 -12.20 -6.96
N VAL A 192 -13.04 -12.19 -5.64
CA VAL A 192 -13.43 -13.38 -4.85
C VAL A 192 -14.78 -13.90 -5.32
N TRP A 193 -15.79 -13.03 -5.47
CA TRP A 193 -17.11 -13.42 -5.95
C TRP A 193 -17.06 -14.05 -7.36
N LEU A 194 -16.29 -13.44 -8.28
CA LEU A 194 -16.08 -13.98 -9.63
C LEU A 194 -15.39 -15.35 -9.60
N ALA A 195 -14.39 -15.53 -8.74
CA ALA A 195 -13.68 -16.79 -8.59
C ALA A 195 -14.56 -17.89 -7.99
N VAL A 196 -15.38 -17.58 -6.97
CA VAL A 196 -16.37 -18.52 -6.39
C VAL A 196 -17.36 -18.96 -7.45
N ARG A 197 -17.91 -17.99 -8.19
CA ARG A 197 -18.86 -18.26 -9.28
C ARG A 197 -18.23 -19.12 -10.37
N TYR A 198 -17.04 -18.75 -10.84
CA TYR A 198 -16.32 -19.47 -11.89
C TYR A 198 -16.00 -20.90 -11.47
N ARG A 199 -15.51 -21.09 -10.24
CA ARG A 199 -15.19 -22.41 -9.68
C ARG A 199 -16.41 -23.34 -9.63
N ASN A 200 -17.59 -22.80 -9.31
CA ASN A 200 -18.83 -23.56 -9.21
C ASN A 200 -19.51 -23.83 -10.58
N GLN A 201 -18.97 -23.29 -11.67
CA GLN A 201 -19.45 -23.60 -13.02
C GLN A 201 -18.80 -24.89 -13.52
N LYS A 202 -19.58 -25.76 -14.15
CA LYS A 202 -19.04 -26.94 -14.84
C LYS A 202 -18.34 -26.50 -16.11
N ASP A 203 -17.14 -27.01 -16.35
CA ASP A 203 -16.44 -26.79 -17.61
C ASP A 203 -17.26 -27.43 -18.75
N PRO A 204 -17.78 -26.65 -19.72
CA PRO A 204 -18.57 -27.18 -20.83
C PRO A 204 -17.76 -28.09 -21.77
N ARG A 205 -16.42 -28.11 -21.66
CA ARG A 205 -15.53 -28.99 -22.42
C ARG A 205 -15.19 -30.29 -21.69
N ALA A 206 -15.49 -30.40 -20.39
CA ALA A 206 -15.27 -31.62 -19.64
C ALA A 206 -16.33 -32.66 -20.06
N ASN A 207 -15.87 -33.71 -20.74
CA ASN A 207 -16.71 -34.80 -21.22
C ASN A 207 -17.38 -35.49 -20.01
N PRO A 208 -18.72 -35.54 -19.89
CA PRO A 208 -19.40 -36.09 -18.71
C PRO A 208 -19.15 -37.60 -18.51
N SER A 209 -18.61 -38.28 -19.53
CA SER A 209 -18.27 -39.70 -19.56
C SER A 209 -16.83 -40.05 -19.12
N ALA A 210 -15.98 -39.06 -18.80
CA ALA A 210 -14.60 -39.31 -18.35
C ALA A 210 -14.48 -39.58 -16.83
N PHE A 211 -15.61 -39.71 -16.13
CA PHE A 211 -15.70 -40.03 -14.70
C PHE A 211 -16.12 -41.49 -14.42
N LEU A 212 -16.11 -42.35 -15.44
CA LEU A 212 -16.21 -43.81 -15.26
C LEU A 212 -14.82 -44.45 -15.25
#